data_AF-A0A1X4NHY6-F1
#
_entry.id   AF-A0A1X4NHY6-F1
#
_cell.length_a   1.000
_cell.length_b   1.000
_cell.length_c   1.000
_cell.angle_alpha   90.00
_cell.angle_beta   90.00
_cell.angle_gamma   90.00
#
_symmetry.space_group_name_H-M   'P 1'
#
loop_
_entity.id
_entity.type
_entity.pdbx_description
1 polymer ?
#
loop_
_entity_poly.entity_id
_entity_poly.type
_entity_poly.pdbx_seq_one_letter_code
_entity_poly.pdbx_strand_id
1 'polypeptide(L)'
;MALDRWIALIFITFCCAYGYLAFFTMDQLLPPFMQRNPVWPSTFPKVLSILGVIVGLIVLLGLEKQTDASEPSATEINYRRLHEYKLGQALMLLGLMVAYALALRPVGFLLGTTLFLIAGSAVLGERKWHIMIPVAMIATGCVWYLVQQVLGIFLRPFPFFMGI
;
A
#
# COMPACT_ATOMS: atom_id res chain seq x y z
N MET A 1 13.03 -20.63 -9.10
CA MET A 1 12.97 -21.60 -7.98
C MET A 1 13.79 -21.18 -6.75
N ALA A 2 15.13 -21.18 -6.78
CA ALA A 2 15.92 -20.86 -5.57
C ALA A 2 15.79 -19.38 -5.15
N LEU A 3 15.82 -18.46 -6.12
CA LEU A 3 15.66 -17.02 -5.88
C LEU A 3 14.30 -16.69 -5.26
N ASP A 4 13.22 -17.27 -5.80
CA ASP A 4 11.85 -17.03 -5.31
C ASP A 4 11.67 -17.49 -3.87
N ARG A 5 12.29 -18.61 -3.47
CA ARG A 5 12.30 -19.10 -2.09
C ARG A 5 13.07 -18.18 -1.15
N TRP A 6 14.20 -17.62 -1.59
CA TRP A 6 14.95 -16.63 -0.81
C TRP A 6 14.17 -15.32 -0.65
N ILE A 7 13.52 -14.83 -1.72
CA ILE A 7 12.64 -13.66 -1.68
C ILE A 7 11.46 -13.92 -0.73
N ALA A 8 10.83 -15.09 -0.82
CA ALA A 8 9.75 -15.49 0.08
C ALA A 8 10.19 -15.54 1.54
N LEU A 9 11.38 -16.07 1.83
CA LEU A 9 11.92 -16.12 3.19
C LEU A 9 12.11 -14.71 3.77
N ILE A 10 12.76 -13.82 3.01
CA ILE A 10 12.95 -12.42 3.41
C ILE A 10 11.59 -11.74 3.63
N PHE A 11 10.63 -11.96 2.74
CA PHE A 11 9.29 -11.43 2.85
C PHE A 11 8.54 -11.94 4.10
N ILE A 12 8.60 -13.24 4.40
CA ILE A 12 8.02 -13.82 5.62
C ILE A 12 8.68 -13.20 6.86
N THR A 13 10.01 -13.11 6.89
CA THR A 13 10.72 -12.48 8.01
C THR A 13 10.26 -11.03 8.22
N PHE A 14 10.11 -10.26 7.14
CA PHE A 14 9.56 -8.92 7.18
C PHE A 14 8.13 -8.90 7.74
N CYS A 15 7.24 -9.78 7.25
CA CYS A 15 5.87 -9.87 7.74
C CYS A 15 5.79 -10.27 9.21
N CYS A 16 6.66 -11.16 9.68
CA CYS A 16 6.77 -11.54 11.09
C CYS A 16 7.25 -10.38 11.96
N ALA A 17 8.31 -9.67 11.55
CA ALA A 17 8.81 -8.50 12.28
C ALA A 17 7.76 -7.37 12.33
N TYR A 18 7.15 -7.07 11.19
CA TYR A 18 6.06 -6.10 11.08
C TYR A 18 4.84 -6.50 11.93
N GLY A 19 4.48 -7.79 11.92
CA GLY A 19 3.43 -8.37 12.73
C GLY A 19 3.71 -8.23 14.22
N TYR A 20 4.91 -8.60 14.66
CA TYR A 20 5.33 -8.45 16.05
C TYR A 20 5.15 -7.01 16.55
N LEU A 21 5.59 -6.03 15.76
CA LEU A 21 5.38 -4.62 16.09
C LEU A 21 3.88 -4.27 16.16
N ALA A 22 3.08 -4.72 15.19
CA ALA A 22 1.65 -4.45 15.15
C ALA A 22 0.85 -5.08 16.31
N PHE A 23 1.20 -6.30 16.73
CA PHE A 23 0.49 -7.03 17.78
C PHE A 23 0.93 -6.67 19.20
N PHE A 24 2.22 -6.40 19.41
CA PHE A 24 2.75 -6.25 20.77
C PHE A 24 3.13 -4.81 21.12
N THR A 25 3.46 -3.97 20.14
CA THR A 25 3.98 -2.62 20.42
C THR A 25 2.97 -1.51 20.11
N MET A 26 2.24 -1.61 19.00
CA MET A 26 1.34 -0.53 18.56
C MET A 26 0.13 -0.33 19.48
N ASP A 27 -0.43 -1.41 20.02
CA ASP A 27 -1.66 -1.35 20.82
C ASP A 27 -1.47 -0.65 22.17
N GLN A 28 -0.30 -0.83 22.78
CA GLN A 28 0.04 -0.24 24.08
C GLN A 28 0.24 1.27 24.01
N LEU A 29 0.54 1.79 22.82
CA LEU A 29 0.76 3.22 22.56
C LEU A 29 -0.55 3.96 22.26
N LEU A 30 -1.68 3.25 22.11
CA LEU A 30 -2.97 3.86 21.79
C LEU A 30 -3.61 4.47 23.05
N PRO A 31 -4.09 5.73 22.99
CA PRO A 31 -4.88 6.33 24.05
C PRO A 31 -6.15 5.52 24.37
N PRO A 32 -6.67 5.58 25.61
CA PRO A 32 -7.84 4.80 26.04
C PRO A 32 -9.11 5.00 25.21
N PHE A 33 -9.26 6.15 24.52
CA PHE A 33 -10.41 6.40 23.65
C PHE A 33 -10.34 5.63 22.32
N MET A 34 -9.14 5.38 21.78
CA MET A 34 -8.98 4.61 20.54
C MET A 34 -9.12 3.10 20.76
N GLN A 35 -8.77 2.62 21.95
CA GLN A 35 -8.93 1.21 22.32
C GLN A 35 -10.40 0.78 22.42
N ARG A 36 -11.32 1.73 22.58
CA ARG A 36 -12.78 1.48 22.63
C ARG A 36 -13.43 1.37 21.26
N ASN A 37 -12.72 1.68 20.17
CA ASN A 37 -13.25 1.55 18.82
C ASN A 37 -13.22 0.10 18.33
N PRO A 38 -14.20 -0.34 17.52
CA PRO A 38 -14.23 -1.71 16.97
C PRO A 38 -13.04 -2.03 16.06
N VAL A 39 -12.48 -1.02 15.39
CA VAL A 39 -11.33 -1.15 14.49
C VAL A 39 -10.22 -0.24 14.98
N TRP A 40 -9.05 -0.82 15.23
CA TRP A 40 -7.87 -0.11 15.72
C TRP A 40 -6.96 0.27 14.54
N PRO A 41 -6.10 1.30 14.68
CA PRO A 41 -5.07 1.60 13.68
C PRO A 41 -4.16 0.41 13.36
N SER A 42 -3.95 -0.49 14.33
CA SER A 42 -3.15 -1.71 14.17
C SER A 42 -3.89 -2.86 13.50
N THR A 43 -5.23 -2.81 13.34
CA THR A 43 -6.01 -3.91 12.76
C THR A 43 -5.59 -4.20 11.32
N PHE A 44 -5.40 -3.17 10.49
CA PHE A 44 -4.91 -3.35 9.12
C PHE A 44 -3.49 -3.95 9.06
N PRO A 45 -2.48 -3.39 9.78
CA PRO A 45 -1.16 -4.00 9.92
C PRO A 45 -1.17 -5.49 10.34
N LYS A 46 -2.01 -5.84 11.32
CA LYS A 46 -2.15 -7.22 11.81
C LYS A 46 -2.65 -8.17 10.72
N VAL A 47 -3.71 -7.79 10.00
CA VAL A 47 -4.27 -8.59 8.90
C VAL A 47 -3.26 -8.75 7.76
N LEU A 48 -2.60 -7.65 7.37
CA LEU A 48 -1.57 -7.67 6.33
C LEU A 48 -0.39 -8.57 6.70
N SER A 49 0.05 -8.56 7.95
CA SER A 49 1.11 -9.45 8.44
C SER A 49 0.70 -10.91 8.32
N ILE A 50 -0.49 -11.28 8.80
CA ILE A 50 -0.99 -12.67 8.72
C ILE A 50 -1.12 -13.13 7.26
N LEU A 51 -1.80 -12.35 6.42
CA LEU A 51 -1.96 -12.69 5.00
C LEU A 51 -0.61 -12.76 4.28
N GLY A 52 0.31 -11.85 4.59
CA GLY A 52 1.66 -11.85 4.03
C GLY A 52 2.45 -13.10 4.41
N VAL A 53 2.36 -13.56 5.67
CA VAL A 53 2.95 -14.84 6.10
C VAL A 53 2.33 -16.01 5.35
N ILE A 54 0.99 -16.06 5.21
CA ILE A 54 0.30 -17.13 4.47
C ILE A 54 0.78 -17.19 3.02
N VAL A 55 0.77 -16.05 2.31
CA VAL A 55 1.23 -15.97 0.91
C VAL A 55 2.70 -16.34 0.80
N GLY A 56 3.54 -15.83 1.70
CA GLY A 56 4.96 -16.18 1.73
C GLY A 56 5.18 -17.68 1.92
N LEU A 57 4.42 -18.34 2.81
CA LEU A 57 4.50 -19.78 3.03
C LEU A 57 4.05 -20.59 1.80
N ILE A 58 3.00 -20.15 1.09
CA ILE A 58 2.56 -20.78 -0.17
C ILE A 58 3.71 -20.79 -1.19
N VAL A 59 4.40 -19.66 -1.35
CA VAL A 59 5.54 -19.53 -2.28
C VAL A 59 6.75 -20.34 -1.79
N LEU A 60 7.05 -20.28 -0.49
CA LEU A 60 8.20 -20.99 0.10
C LEU A 60 8.04 -22.51 0.01
N LEU A 61 6.83 -23.02 0.25
CA LEU A 61 6.48 -24.45 0.13
C LEU A 61 6.28 -24.89 -1.33
N GLY A 62 6.25 -23.95 -2.29
CA GLY A 62 6.04 -24.26 -3.70
C GLY A 62 4.67 -24.88 -3.98
N LEU A 63 3.64 -24.49 -3.23
CA LEU A 63 2.26 -24.93 -3.42
C LEU A 63 1.61 -24.29 -4.66
N GLU A 64 2.33 -23.39 -5.34
CA GLU A 64 1.98 -22.88 -6.65
C GLU A 64 2.04 -23.98 -7.70
N LYS A 65 1.00 -24.10 -8.51
CA LYS A 65 0.98 -25.01 -9.66
C LYS A 65 2.07 -24.56 -10.63
N GLN A 66 3.06 -25.42 -10.87
CA GLN A 66 4.02 -25.20 -11.96
C GLN A 66 3.23 -25.21 -13.27
N THR A 67 3.01 -24.03 -13.85
CA THR A 67 2.59 -23.96 -15.25
C THR A 67 3.81 -24.33 -16.08
N ASP A 68 4.01 -25.63 -16.28
CA ASP A 68 4.86 -26.15 -17.34
C ASP A 68 4.26 -25.72 -18.69
N ALA A 69 4.79 -24.65 -19.29
CA ALA A 69 4.99 -24.51 -20.74
C ALA A 69 5.41 -23.07 -21.09
N SER A 70 6.63 -22.96 -21.61
CA SER A 70 6.93 -22.14 -22.80
C SER A 70 6.60 -20.65 -22.73
N GLU A 71 7.41 -19.91 -21.98
CA GLU A 71 8.02 -18.61 -22.33
C GLU A 71 8.66 -18.06 -21.04
N PRO A 72 9.81 -17.37 -21.10
CA PRO A 72 10.30 -16.62 -19.94
C PRO A 72 9.28 -15.53 -19.66
N SER A 73 8.29 -15.85 -18.83
CA SER A 73 7.27 -14.90 -18.42
C SER A 73 7.99 -13.70 -17.82
N ALA A 74 7.45 -12.51 -18.03
CA ALA A 74 7.95 -11.25 -17.48
C ALA A 74 8.07 -11.23 -15.93
N THR A 75 7.79 -12.36 -15.28
CA THR A 75 7.84 -12.63 -13.84
C THR A 75 9.19 -13.19 -13.37
N GLU A 76 10.02 -13.78 -14.23
CA GLU A 76 11.39 -14.13 -13.84
C GLU A 76 12.23 -12.85 -13.77
N ILE A 77 12.37 -12.29 -12.56
CA ILE A 77 13.22 -11.11 -12.31
C ILE A 77 14.66 -11.48 -12.64
N ASN A 78 15.11 -11.04 -13.82
CA ASN A 78 16.47 -11.26 -14.25
C ASN A 78 17.36 -10.16 -13.65
N TYR A 79 18.09 -10.50 -12.59
CA TYR A 79 18.94 -9.56 -11.82
C TYR A 79 19.90 -8.72 -12.69
N ARG A 80 20.28 -9.25 -13.86
CA ARG A 80 21.20 -8.61 -14.80
C ARG A 80 20.53 -7.61 -15.75
N ARG A 81 19.20 -7.66 -15.88
CA ARG A 81 18.39 -6.77 -16.73
C ARG A 81 17.52 -5.80 -15.93
N LEU A 82 17.82 -5.57 -14.64
CA LEU A 82 17.03 -4.61 -13.83
C LEU A 82 16.90 -3.23 -14.49
N HIS A 83 17.94 -2.76 -15.20
CA HIS A 83 17.92 -1.48 -15.89
C HIS A 83 17.00 -1.44 -17.14
N GLU A 84 16.65 -2.59 -17.72
CA GLU A 84 15.70 -2.66 -18.85
C GLU A 84 14.23 -2.53 -18.38
N TYR A 85 13.98 -2.68 -17.07
CA TYR A 85 12.66 -2.41 -16.50
C TYR A 85 12.41 -0.90 -16.46
N LYS A 86 11.14 -0.50 -16.33
CA LYS A 86 10.72 0.90 -16.13
C LYS A 86 11.09 1.42 -14.74
N LEU A 87 12.36 1.31 -14.34
CA LEU A 87 12.89 1.73 -13.05
C LEU A 87 12.66 3.21 -12.81
N GLY A 88 12.80 4.07 -13.84
CA GLY A 88 12.53 5.50 -13.70
C GLY A 88 11.08 5.78 -13.28
N GLN A 89 10.13 5.05 -13.86
CA GLN A 89 8.71 5.15 -13.51
C GLN A 89 8.45 4.60 -12.10
N ALA A 90 9.08 3.48 -11.73
CA ALA A 90 8.97 2.89 -10.40
C ALA A 90 9.56 3.82 -9.31
N LEU A 91 10.74 4.39 -9.54
CA LEU A 91 11.37 5.36 -8.65
C LEU A 91 10.55 6.64 -8.53
N MET A 92 9.96 7.13 -9.64
CA MET A 92 9.07 8.27 -9.63
C MET A 92 7.80 8.00 -8.81
N LEU A 93 7.22 6.80 -8.93
CA LEU A 93 6.08 6.39 -8.10
C LEU A 93 6.46 6.27 -6.62
N LEU A 94 7.62 5.70 -6.30
CA LEU A 94 8.12 5.64 -4.92
C LEU A 94 8.31 7.06 -4.34
N GLY A 95 8.92 7.96 -5.11
CA GLY A 95 9.05 9.37 -4.72
C GLY A 95 7.69 10.03 -4.51
N LEU A 96 6.72 9.74 -5.38
CA LEU A 96 5.36 10.24 -5.26
C LEU A 96 4.65 9.71 -4.00
N MET A 97 4.87 8.44 -3.62
CA MET A 97 4.33 7.87 -2.39
C MET A 97 4.90 8.56 -1.14
N VAL A 98 6.21 8.85 -1.14
CA VAL A 98 6.85 9.60 -0.04
C VAL A 98 6.30 11.03 0.01
N ALA A 99 6.20 11.70 -1.13
CA ALA A 99 5.63 13.04 -1.21
C ALA A 99 4.17 13.08 -0.71
N TYR A 100 3.36 12.10 -1.09
CA TYR A 100 2.00 11.93 -0.59
C TYR A 100 1.95 11.71 0.92
N ALA A 101 2.80 10.83 1.47
CA ALA A 101 2.87 10.59 2.91
C ALA A 101 3.23 11.85 3.71
N LEU A 102 4.15 12.67 3.19
CA LEU A 102 4.51 13.95 3.80
C LEU A 102 3.39 14.99 3.64
N ALA A 103 2.70 15.00 2.49
CA ALA A 103 1.63 15.93 2.18
C ALA A 103 0.31 15.61 2.91
N LEU A 104 0.10 14.37 3.36
CA LEU A 104 -1.13 13.94 4.02
C LEU A 104 -1.50 14.80 5.24
N ARG A 105 -0.51 15.16 6.08
CA ARG A 105 -0.74 16.01 7.26
C ARG A 105 -1.08 17.47 6.90
N PRO A 106 -0.31 18.18 6.05
CA PRO A 106 -0.59 19.58 5.73
C PRO A 106 -1.73 19.79 4.72
N VAL A 107 -1.91 18.90 3.74
CA VAL A 107 -2.87 19.08 2.61
C VAL A 107 -4.23 18.43 2.88
N GLY A 108 -4.28 17.43 3.75
CA GLY A 108 -5.49 16.65 4.03
C GLY A 108 -5.70 15.51 3.04
N PHE A 109 -6.54 14.55 3.42
CA PHE A 109 -6.71 13.29 2.70
C PHE A 109 -7.37 13.46 1.34
N LEU A 110 -8.43 14.28 1.22
CA LEU A 110 -9.19 14.41 -0.03
C LEU A 110 -8.32 14.99 -1.14
N LEU A 111 -7.65 16.10 -0.87
CA LEU A 111 -6.76 16.75 -1.84
C LEU A 111 -5.48 15.94 -2.06
N GLY A 112 -4.86 15.43 -0.99
CA GLY A 112 -3.63 14.64 -1.08
C GLY A 112 -3.81 13.39 -1.92
N THR A 113 -4.87 12.62 -1.68
CA THR A 113 -5.13 11.35 -2.38
C THR A 113 -5.58 11.59 -3.81
N THR A 114 -6.42 12.59 -4.05
CA THR A 114 -6.85 12.95 -5.41
C THR A 114 -5.64 13.33 -6.26
N LEU A 115 -4.76 14.20 -5.73
CA LEU A 115 -3.54 14.62 -6.44
C LEU A 115 -2.58 13.44 -6.62
N PHE A 116 -2.43 12.58 -5.61
CA PHE A 116 -1.62 11.37 -5.70
C PHE A 116 -2.11 10.43 -6.80
N LEU A 117 -3.42 10.17 -6.89
CA LEU A 117 -4.00 9.29 -7.91
C LEU A 117 -3.86 9.89 -9.32
N ILE A 118 -4.09 11.19 -9.47
CA ILE A 118 -3.90 11.92 -10.73
C ILE A 118 -2.44 11.87 -11.17
N ALA A 119 -1.51 12.26 -10.28
CA ALA A 119 -0.09 12.27 -10.59
C ALA A 119 0.44 10.86 -10.84
N GLY A 120 0.04 9.88 -10.04
CA GLY A 120 0.45 8.48 -10.19
C GLY A 120 -0.03 7.91 -11.52
N SER A 121 -1.30 8.14 -11.87
CA SER A 121 -1.86 7.70 -13.16
C SER A 121 -1.20 8.42 -14.35
N ALA A 122 -0.85 9.70 -14.21
CA ALA A 122 -0.07 10.42 -15.22
C ALA A 122 1.36 9.87 -15.37
N VAL A 123 2.02 9.50 -14.27
CA VAL A 123 3.33 8.80 -14.27
C VAL A 123 3.22 7.42 -14.92
N LEU A 124 2.06 6.76 -14.77
CA LEU A 124 1.74 5.52 -15.46
C LEU A 124 1.53 5.68 -16.98
N GLY A 125 1.45 6.92 -17.48
CA GLY A 125 1.28 7.23 -18.89
C GLY A 125 -0.18 7.41 -19.32
N GLU A 126 -1.13 7.40 -18.38
CA GLU A 126 -2.52 7.74 -18.69
C GLU A 126 -2.62 9.23 -19.04
N ARG A 127 -3.25 9.55 -20.18
CA ARG A 127 -3.36 10.93 -20.70
C ARG A 127 -4.79 11.44 -20.76
N LYS A 128 -5.80 10.63 -20.42
CA LYS A 128 -7.21 11.05 -20.43
C LYS A 128 -7.57 11.78 -19.14
N TRP A 129 -7.10 13.02 -19.00
CA TRP A 129 -7.35 13.88 -17.83
C TRP A 129 -8.83 13.99 -17.46
N HIS A 130 -9.72 14.06 -18.46
CA HIS A 130 -11.17 14.14 -18.24
C HIS A 130 -11.78 12.90 -17.58
N ILE A 131 -11.14 11.74 -17.66
CA ILE A 131 -11.59 10.51 -16.98
C ILE A 131 -10.85 10.35 -15.65
N MET A 132 -9.54 10.61 -15.65
CA MET A 132 -8.67 10.43 -14.50
C MET A 132 -9.09 11.32 -13.31
N ILE A 133 -9.41 12.59 -13.56
CA ILE A 133 -9.82 13.54 -12.52
C ILE A 133 -11.11 13.11 -11.79
N PRO A 134 -12.25 12.84 -12.48
CA PRO A 134 -13.46 12.42 -11.79
C PRO A 134 -13.30 11.05 -11.12
N VAL A 135 -12.59 10.11 -11.74
CA VAL A 135 -12.33 8.80 -11.11
C VAL A 135 -11.52 8.96 -9.82
N ALA A 136 -10.46 9.77 -9.83
CA ALA A 136 -9.65 10.04 -8.64
C ALA A 136 -10.47 10.70 -7.53
N MET A 137 -11.32 11.68 -7.86
CA MET A 137 -12.20 12.35 -6.89
C MET A 137 -13.24 11.39 -6.31
N ILE A 138 -13.89 10.59 -7.14
CA ILE A 138 -14.90 9.61 -6.71
C ILE A 138 -14.25 8.54 -5.83
N ALA A 139 -13.14 7.95 -6.28
CA ALA A 139 -12.42 6.93 -5.51
C ALA A 139 -11.98 7.47 -4.14
N THR A 140 -11.39 8.67 -4.13
CA THR A 140 -10.97 9.33 -2.89
C THR A 140 -12.15 9.64 -1.97
N GLY A 141 -13.26 10.16 -2.52
CA GLY A 141 -14.47 10.45 -1.78
C GLY A 141 -15.13 9.19 -1.19
N CYS A 142 -15.19 8.10 -1.95
CA CYS A 142 -15.69 6.81 -1.49
C CYS A 142 -14.84 6.26 -0.34
N VAL A 143 -13.51 6.27 -0.47
CA VAL A 143 -12.61 5.81 0.60
C VAL A 143 -12.76 6.69 1.84
N TRP A 144 -12.78 8.01 1.67
CA TRP A 144 -12.99 8.93 2.79
C TRP A 144 -14.32 8.66 3.50
N TYR A 145 -15.41 8.47 2.75
CA TYR A 145 -16.73 8.16 3.30
C TYR A 145 -16.71 6.84 4.10
N LEU A 146 -16.13 5.78 3.53
CA LEU A 146 -16.02 4.49 4.22
C LEU A 146 -15.18 4.62 5.51
N VAL A 147 -14.05 5.31 5.48
CA VAL A 147 -13.17 5.41 6.64
C VAL A 147 -13.75 6.34 7.72
N GLN A 148 -14.22 7.51 7.33
CA GLN A 148 -14.73 8.53 8.24
C GLN A 148 -16.13 8.19 8.77
N GLN A 149 -17.07 7.85 7.89
CA GLN A 149 -18.49 7.69 8.25
C GLN A 149 -18.84 6.27 8.64
N VAL A 150 -18.29 5.26 7.95
CA VAL A 150 -18.60 3.85 8.25
C VAL A 150 -17.72 3.30 9.36
N LEU A 151 -16.41 3.54 9.28
CA LEU A 151 -15.46 3.06 10.29
C LEU A 151 -15.33 4.00 11.50
N GLY A 152 -15.80 5.25 11.39
CA GLY A 152 -15.69 6.24 12.46
C GLY A 152 -14.24 6.65 12.77
N ILE A 153 -13.30 6.38 11.86
CA ILE A 153 -11.88 6.71 12.04
C ILE A 153 -11.65 8.12 11.51
N PHE A 154 -11.20 9.02 12.39
CA PHE A 154 -10.97 10.40 12.02
C PHE A 154 -9.82 10.53 11.01
N LEU A 155 -10.19 10.99 9.81
CA LEU A 155 -9.32 11.23 8.69
C LEU A 155 -9.54 12.67 8.22
N ARG A 156 -8.54 13.53 8.42
CA ARG A 156 -8.65 14.97 8.12
C ARG A 156 -8.94 15.19 6.64
N PRO A 157 -10.12 15.73 6.27
CA PRO A 157 -10.47 15.92 4.86
C PRO A 157 -9.73 17.10 4.23
N PHE A 158 -9.54 18.18 4.99
CA PHE A 158 -9.07 19.48 4.48
C PHE A 158 -7.63 19.82 4.93
N PRO A 159 -6.98 20.79 4.24
CA PRO A 159 -5.66 21.28 4.61
C PRO A 159 -5.61 21.87 6.02
N PHE A 160 -4.43 21.79 6.64
CA PHE A 160 -4.16 22.30 7.98
C PHE A 160 -4.55 23.78 8.16
N PHE A 161 -4.44 24.58 7.10
CA PHE A 161 -4.81 26.00 7.10
C PHE A 161 -6.33 26.25 7.15
N MET A 162 -7.17 25.30 6.69
CA MET A 162 -8.63 25.45 6.66
C MET A 162 -9.32 25.07 7.98
N GLY A 163 -8.55 24.73 9.02
CA GLY A 163 -8.94 24.92 10.42
C GLY A 163 -10.31 24.39 10.87
N ILE A 164 -10.66 23.15 10.54
CA ILE A 164 -11.71 22.37 11.23
C ILE A 164 -11.19 20.95 11.46
#